data_AF-A0AAJ5YZ57-F1
#
_entry.id   AF-A0AAJ5YZ57-F1
#
_cell.length_a   1.000
_cell.length_b   1.000
_cell.length_c   1.000
_cell.angle_alpha   90.00
_cell.angle_beta   90.00
_cell.angle_gamma   90.00
#
_symmetry.space_group_name_H-M   'P 1'
#
loop_
_entity.id
_entity.type
_entity.pdbx_description
1 polymer ?
#
loop_
_entity_poly.entity_id
_entity_poly.type
_entity_poly.pdbx_seq_one_letter_code
_entity_poly.pdbx_strand_id
1 'polypeptide(L)'
;MDEAPSPEACIAHAVASLQHSDLMSEIPTSDTFQALMTRYAPGYRRSRSDTFPLTDPTLTASQLVSQSAQADHWRRIVSMTKEYILTSVPHTEAPPASDVDTLLAWWHLRLVSLWKLHFFSNLQEEMHALWQVLESVRVYEGDDLRVLVDTPHVSFPMHVLRAQVLLQNDRRRGIQLLWKHMQRAKEASADSIWRARYVRVALLLSSLLVEMDALPAATSLADELASGLGSADAELALVLCRLYLQMSDMASASRMLSRAKSAADPADAALHTAILNHETMTRFISEPHADHEKFVVDDLKDVDQALTNTMALDAFFHGHVLESIQILERLMHEHPTTFTTTRALAPNLLTLHSMGANHPQEEKQRVIRFLVQSAGDDPWFVDQRAG
;
A
#
# COMPACT_ATOMS: atom_id res chain seq x y z
N MET A 1 -20.42 2.65 -45.88
CA MET A 1 -19.00 2.79 -45.51
C MET A 1 -19.00 3.78 -44.38
N ASP A 2 -18.94 3.30 -43.14
CA ASP A 2 -18.77 4.22 -42.01
C ASP A 2 -17.37 4.81 -42.11
N GLU A 3 -17.32 6.11 -42.29
CA GLU A 3 -16.08 6.89 -42.30
C GLU A 3 -15.40 6.70 -40.94
N ALA A 4 -14.08 6.45 -40.95
CA ALA A 4 -13.36 6.27 -39.69
C ALA A 4 -13.52 7.54 -38.83
N PRO A 5 -13.79 7.41 -37.52
CA PRO A 5 -13.99 8.57 -36.65
C PRO A 5 -12.73 9.43 -36.63
N SER A 6 -12.89 10.76 -36.59
CA SER A 6 -11.73 11.65 -36.50
C SER A 6 -11.00 11.46 -35.16
N PRO A 7 -9.68 11.73 -35.08
CA PRO A 7 -8.94 11.64 -33.83
C PRO A 7 -9.56 12.48 -32.70
N GLU A 8 -9.99 13.70 -33.03
CA GLU A 8 -10.67 14.62 -32.10
C GLU A 8 -11.99 14.02 -31.58
N ALA A 9 -12.79 13.39 -32.44
CA ALA A 9 -14.03 12.73 -32.03
C ALA A 9 -13.76 11.52 -31.11
N CYS A 10 -12.68 10.77 -31.34
CA CYS A 10 -12.27 9.67 -30.46
C CYS A 10 -11.87 10.17 -29.07
N ILE A 11 -11.10 11.26 -28.98
CA ILE A 11 -10.72 11.85 -27.69
C ILE A 11 -11.94 12.46 -26.98
N ALA A 12 -12.80 13.17 -27.69
CA ALA A 12 -14.05 13.69 -27.13
C ALA A 12 -14.94 12.58 -26.59
N HIS A 13 -15.06 11.47 -27.32
CA HIS A 13 -15.78 10.29 -26.85
C HIS A 13 -15.13 9.65 -25.61
N ALA A 14 -13.80 9.55 -25.58
CA ALA A 14 -13.06 9.03 -24.43
C ALA A 14 -13.27 9.90 -23.17
N VAL A 15 -13.14 11.22 -23.31
CA VAL A 15 -13.40 12.19 -22.24
C VAL A 15 -14.83 12.05 -21.73
N ALA A 16 -15.83 12.09 -22.60
CA ALA A 16 -17.23 11.94 -22.21
C ALA A 16 -17.50 10.61 -21.49
N SER A 17 -16.91 9.52 -21.99
CA SER A 17 -17.09 8.18 -21.42
C SER A 17 -16.47 8.06 -20.02
N LEU A 18 -15.36 8.74 -19.75
CA LEU A 18 -14.67 8.73 -18.45
C LEU A 18 -15.34 9.63 -17.39
N GLN A 19 -16.21 10.55 -17.81
CA GLN A 19 -16.88 11.53 -16.95
C GLN A 19 -18.31 11.15 -16.55
N HIS A 20 -18.76 9.93 -16.86
CA HIS A 20 -20.09 9.49 -16.43
C HIS A 20 -20.17 9.33 -14.90
N SER A 21 -21.13 10.01 -14.28
CA SER A 21 -21.37 9.92 -12.82
C SER A 21 -21.67 8.51 -12.35
N ASP A 22 -22.30 7.70 -13.20
CA ASP A 22 -22.76 6.34 -12.90
C ASP A 22 -21.59 5.35 -12.76
N LEU A 23 -20.38 5.74 -13.18
CA LEU A 23 -19.16 4.97 -12.95
C LEU A 23 -18.65 5.07 -11.51
N MET A 24 -19.17 6.02 -10.71
CA MET A 24 -18.66 6.37 -9.39
C MET A 24 -19.75 6.23 -8.32
N SER A 25 -19.58 5.25 -7.44
CA SER A 25 -20.47 5.02 -6.32
C SER A 25 -20.34 6.13 -5.25
N GLU A 26 -21.42 6.39 -4.52
CA GLU A 26 -21.33 7.20 -3.31
C GLU A 26 -20.59 6.46 -2.20
N ILE A 27 -19.77 7.18 -1.43
CA ILE A 27 -19.09 6.57 -0.29
C ILE A 27 -20.06 6.32 0.87
N PRO A 28 -19.95 5.20 1.60
CA PRO A 28 -20.76 4.96 2.77
C PRO A 28 -20.61 6.06 3.81
N THR A 29 -21.72 6.61 4.30
CA THR A 29 -21.73 7.59 5.40
C THR A 29 -21.61 6.95 6.77
N SER A 30 -21.82 5.64 6.86
CA SER A 30 -21.62 4.82 8.06
C SER A 30 -20.81 3.58 7.71
N ASP A 31 -19.68 3.39 8.38
CA ASP A 31 -18.80 2.24 8.21
C ASP A 31 -18.29 1.73 9.56
N THR A 32 -17.48 0.66 9.53
CA THR A 32 -16.94 0.03 10.73
C THR A 32 -16.09 0.99 11.56
N PHE A 33 -15.38 1.92 10.92
CA PHE A 33 -14.60 2.92 11.63
C PHE A 33 -15.50 3.91 12.38
N GLN A 34 -16.56 4.42 11.75
CA GLN A 34 -17.57 5.27 12.40
C GLN A 34 -18.29 4.55 13.54
N ALA A 35 -18.56 3.24 13.37
CA ALA A 35 -19.14 2.42 14.42
C ALA A 35 -18.19 2.29 15.64
N LEU A 36 -16.90 2.08 15.41
CA LEU A 36 -15.89 2.05 16.47
C LEU A 36 -15.70 3.41 17.15
N MET A 37 -15.66 4.50 16.38
CA MET A 37 -15.65 5.86 16.93
C MET A 37 -16.81 6.08 17.90
N THR A 38 -18.02 5.75 17.45
CA THR A 38 -19.24 5.93 18.25
C THR A 38 -19.20 5.08 19.53
N ARG A 39 -18.66 3.86 19.45
CA ARG A 39 -18.61 2.92 20.57
C ARG A 39 -17.48 3.21 21.57
N TYR A 40 -16.28 3.55 21.11
CA TYR A 40 -15.06 3.59 21.94
C TYR A 40 -14.53 5.01 22.20
N ALA A 41 -14.98 5.99 21.42
CA ALA A 41 -14.66 7.40 21.58
C ALA A 41 -15.92 8.30 21.50
N PRO A 42 -16.96 8.04 22.31
CA PRO A 42 -18.19 8.84 22.25
C PRO A 42 -17.90 10.31 22.56
N GLY A 43 -18.36 11.20 21.67
CA GLY A 43 -18.11 12.65 21.79
C GLY A 43 -16.78 13.13 21.21
N TYR A 44 -15.89 12.23 20.79
CA TYR A 44 -14.72 12.61 19.99
C TYR A 44 -15.22 13.06 18.61
N ARG A 45 -15.20 14.38 18.40
CA ARG A 45 -15.27 14.96 17.06
C ARG A 45 -13.83 15.11 16.60
N ARG A 46 -13.50 14.54 15.45
CA ARG A 46 -12.24 14.89 14.78
C ARG A 46 -12.12 16.41 14.69
N SER A 47 -10.90 16.91 14.76
CA SER A 47 -10.64 18.34 14.65
C SER A 47 -11.33 18.87 13.40
N ARG A 48 -11.94 20.05 13.51
CA ARG A 48 -12.73 20.74 12.48
C ARG A 48 -11.96 21.00 11.15
N SER A 49 -10.69 20.58 11.03
CA SER A 49 -9.93 20.58 9.78
C SER A 49 -10.39 19.53 8.75
N ASP A 50 -11.24 18.58 9.15
CA ASP A 50 -12.01 17.73 8.21
C ASP A 50 -13.13 18.50 7.48
N THR A 51 -13.40 19.73 7.92
CA THR A 51 -14.38 20.67 7.33
C THR A 51 -13.71 21.96 6.82
N PHE A 52 -12.45 21.91 6.37
CA PHE A 52 -12.00 22.93 5.43
C PHE A 52 -12.91 22.86 4.18
N PRO A 53 -13.29 24.00 3.59
CA PRO A 53 -14.03 23.97 2.34
C PRO A 53 -13.27 23.11 1.32
N LEU A 54 -14.00 22.33 0.52
CA LEU A 54 -13.45 21.53 -0.60
C LEU A 54 -12.52 22.38 -1.49
N THR A 55 -12.72 23.69 -1.47
CA THR A 55 -11.94 24.73 -2.13
C THR A 55 -11.28 25.65 -1.11
N ASP A 56 -9.96 25.54 -0.93
CA ASP A 56 -9.16 26.70 -0.57
C ASP A 56 -8.77 27.39 -1.88
N PRO A 57 -9.29 28.60 -2.18
CA PRO A 57 -8.99 29.28 -3.45
C PRO A 57 -7.50 29.65 -3.60
N THR A 58 -6.70 29.52 -2.54
CA THR A 58 -5.26 29.79 -2.57
C THR A 58 -4.42 28.57 -2.97
N LEU A 59 -5.01 27.37 -2.98
CA LEU A 59 -4.31 26.12 -3.27
C LEU A 59 -4.81 25.48 -4.56
N THR A 60 -3.89 24.88 -5.31
CA THR A 60 -4.25 24.06 -6.48
C THR A 60 -4.87 22.73 -6.06
N ALA A 61 -5.65 22.09 -6.94
CA ALA A 61 -6.23 20.77 -6.71
C ALA A 61 -5.17 19.73 -6.29
N SER A 62 -4.00 19.75 -6.92
CA SER A 62 -2.87 18.87 -6.59
C SER A 62 -2.34 19.11 -5.18
N GLN A 63 -2.17 20.38 -4.78
CA GLN A 63 -1.71 20.73 -3.43
C GLN A 63 -2.71 20.31 -2.35
N LEU A 64 -4.01 20.50 -2.59
CA LEU A 64 -5.05 20.07 -1.66
C LEU A 64 -5.07 18.56 -1.47
N VAL A 65 -4.91 17.80 -2.56
CA VAL A 65 -4.76 16.34 -2.51
C VAL A 65 -3.50 15.94 -1.74
N SER A 66 -2.36 16.55 -2.03
CA SER A 66 -1.10 16.23 -1.33
C SER A 66 -1.20 16.49 0.17
N GLN A 67 -1.79 17.61 0.59
CA GLN A 67 -2.03 17.91 2.01
C GLN A 67 -3.00 16.91 2.64
N SER A 68 -4.07 16.54 1.93
CA SER A 68 -5.05 15.57 2.42
C SER A 68 -4.42 14.17 2.56
N ALA A 69 -3.55 13.78 1.63
CA ALA A 69 -2.84 12.50 1.69
C ALA A 69 -1.81 12.46 2.82
N GLN A 70 -1.11 13.58 3.07
CA GLN A 70 -0.19 13.71 4.21
C GLN A 70 -0.90 13.65 5.57
N ALA A 71 -2.18 14.02 5.61
CA ALA A 71 -3.01 13.95 6.81
C ALA A 71 -3.82 12.64 6.92
N ASP A 72 -3.64 11.67 6.02
CA ASP A 72 -4.43 10.44 5.93
C ASP A 72 -5.96 10.69 5.85
N HIS A 73 -6.37 11.77 5.18
CA HIS A 73 -7.77 12.14 4.96
C HIS A 73 -8.31 11.57 3.63
N TRP A 74 -8.28 10.25 3.51
CA TRP A 74 -8.64 9.53 2.27
C TRP A 74 -10.10 9.75 1.83
N ARG A 75 -11.07 9.91 2.74
CA ARG A 75 -12.48 10.18 2.39
C ARG A 75 -12.64 11.52 1.66
N ARG A 76 -11.84 12.52 2.06
CA ARG A 76 -11.80 13.82 1.39
C ARG A 76 -11.29 13.69 -0.04
N ILE A 77 -10.22 12.92 -0.25
CA ILE A 77 -9.65 12.69 -1.58
C ILE A 77 -10.67 11.98 -2.49
N VAL A 78 -11.41 10.99 -2.00
CA VAL A 78 -12.47 10.34 -2.80
C VAL A 78 -13.56 11.33 -3.22
N SER A 79 -13.97 12.23 -2.32
CA SER A 79 -14.97 13.26 -2.63
C SER A 79 -14.45 14.27 -3.68
N MET A 80 -13.22 14.76 -3.49
CA MET A 80 -12.57 15.71 -4.40
C MET A 80 -12.34 15.11 -5.79
N THR A 81 -11.86 13.87 -5.86
CA THR A 81 -11.60 13.19 -7.14
C THR A 81 -12.88 12.99 -7.94
N LYS A 82 -14.02 12.69 -7.30
CA LYS A 82 -15.33 12.66 -7.99
C LYS A 82 -15.64 13.99 -8.64
N GLU A 83 -15.53 15.08 -7.88
CA GLU A 83 -15.80 16.43 -8.38
C GLU A 83 -14.85 16.78 -9.54
N TYR A 84 -13.55 16.51 -9.40
CA TYR A 84 -12.58 16.80 -10.46
C TYR A 84 -12.75 15.92 -11.70
N ILE A 85 -13.11 14.64 -11.57
CA ILE A 85 -13.43 13.81 -12.74
C ILE A 85 -14.59 14.46 -13.52
N LEU A 86 -15.64 14.90 -12.82
CA LEU A 86 -16.83 15.48 -13.45
C LEU A 86 -16.62 16.90 -13.99
N THR A 87 -15.67 17.67 -13.47
CA THR A 87 -15.57 19.13 -13.74
C THR A 87 -14.23 19.62 -14.26
N SER A 88 -13.13 18.86 -14.12
CA SER A 88 -11.77 19.36 -14.44
C SER A 88 -11.53 19.52 -15.94
N VAL A 89 -12.25 18.75 -16.76
CA VAL A 89 -12.16 18.80 -18.23
C VAL A 89 -13.50 19.27 -18.79
N PRO A 90 -13.54 20.39 -19.53
CA PRO A 90 -14.76 20.86 -20.18
C PRO A 90 -15.09 20.01 -21.41
N HIS A 91 -16.38 19.75 -21.64
CA HIS A 91 -16.84 19.13 -22.88
C HIS A 91 -16.65 20.10 -24.06
N THR A 92 -15.59 19.87 -24.83
CA THR A 92 -15.27 20.61 -26.05
C THR A 92 -15.33 19.68 -27.25
N GLU A 93 -15.53 20.21 -28.46
CA GLU A 93 -15.59 19.39 -29.69
C GLU A 93 -14.23 18.81 -30.09
N ALA A 94 -13.13 19.43 -29.65
CA ALA A 94 -11.76 19.00 -29.94
C ALA A 94 -10.87 19.09 -28.67
N PRO A 95 -11.08 18.20 -27.68
CA PRO A 95 -10.27 18.20 -26.46
C PRO A 95 -8.85 17.69 -26.76
N PRO A 96 -7.81 18.27 -26.11
CA PRO A 96 -6.46 17.74 -26.22
C PRO A 96 -6.35 16.35 -25.58
N ALA A 97 -5.45 15.50 -26.11
CA ALA A 97 -5.22 14.16 -25.57
C ALA A 97 -4.79 14.16 -24.08
N SER A 98 -4.19 15.27 -23.61
CA SER A 98 -3.82 15.47 -22.20
C SER A 98 -5.02 15.46 -21.24
N ASP A 99 -6.23 15.69 -21.74
CA ASP A 99 -7.45 15.65 -20.93
C ASP A 99 -7.78 14.22 -20.51
N VAL A 100 -7.54 13.24 -21.40
CA VAL A 100 -7.67 11.81 -21.07
C VAL A 100 -6.67 11.42 -19.99
N ASP A 101 -5.41 11.87 -20.12
CA ASP A 101 -4.37 11.63 -19.11
C ASP A 101 -4.74 12.23 -17.75
N THR A 102 -5.29 13.45 -17.75
CA THR A 102 -5.74 14.15 -16.54
C THR A 102 -6.87 13.40 -15.85
N LEU A 103 -7.89 12.96 -16.61
CA LEU A 103 -8.99 12.18 -16.07
C LEU A 103 -8.52 10.83 -15.51
N LEU A 104 -7.64 10.12 -16.22
CA LEU A 104 -7.09 8.86 -15.75
C LEU A 104 -6.21 9.02 -14.50
N ALA A 105 -5.51 10.15 -14.35
CA ALA A 105 -4.78 10.47 -13.12
C ALA A 105 -5.74 10.64 -11.93
N TRP A 106 -6.88 11.33 -12.13
CA TRP A 106 -7.90 11.46 -11.09
C TRP A 106 -8.58 10.14 -10.75
N TRP A 107 -8.88 9.32 -11.76
CA TRP A 107 -9.39 7.96 -11.57
C TRP A 107 -8.42 7.08 -10.77
N HIS A 108 -7.13 7.13 -11.10
CA HIS A 108 -6.12 6.39 -10.36
C HIS A 108 -6.10 6.79 -8.88
N LEU A 109 -6.10 8.10 -8.59
CA LEU A 109 -6.12 8.61 -7.24
C LEU A 109 -7.40 8.21 -6.48
N ARG A 110 -8.56 8.25 -7.15
CA ARG A 110 -9.84 7.80 -6.58
C ARG A 110 -9.78 6.33 -6.15
N LEU A 111 -9.34 5.46 -7.06
CA LEU A 111 -9.25 4.01 -6.81
C LEU A 111 -8.24 3.68 -5.70
N VAL A 112 -7.08 4.35 -5.68
CA VAL A 112 -6.10 4.19 -4.58
C VAL A 112 -6.69 4.66 -3.24
N SER A 113 -7.46 5.75 -3.24
CA SER A 113 -8.09 6.25 -2.02
C SER A 113 -9.18 5.30 -1.49
N LEU A 114 -9.98 4.71 -2.38
CA LEU A 114 -10.94 3.65 -2.00
C LEU A 114 -10.24 2.40 -1.46
N TRP A 115 -9.09 2.01 -2.05
CA TRP A 115 -8.26 0.94 -1.53
C TRP A 115 -7.76 1.24 -0.11
N LYS A 116 -7.24 2.46 0.12
CA LYS A 116 -6.76 2.92 1.43
C LYS A 116 -7.86 2.98 2.49
N LEU A 117 -9.09 3.26 2.08
CA LEU A 117 -10.27 3.22 2.96
C LEU A 117 -10.80 1.80 3.21
N HIS A 118 -10.25 0.79 2.54
CA HIS A 118 -10.78 -0.58 2.55
C HIS A 118 -12.25 -0.68 2.10
N PHE A 119 -12.71 0.27 1.28
CA PHE A 119 -14.04 0.24 0.67
C PHE A 119 -14.03 -0.68 -0.55
N PHE A 120 -13.73 -1.97 -0.32
CA PHE A 120 -13.48 -2.94 -1.39
C PHE A 120 -14.70 -3.17 -2.30
N SER A 121 -15.92 -3.07 -1.77
CA SER A 121 -17.13 -3.17 -2.61
C SER A 121 -17.19 -2.02 -3.63
N ASN A 122 -17.11 -0.77 -3.15
CA ASN A 122 -17.08 0.41 -4.02
C ASN A 122 -15.90 0.34 -4.99
N LEU A 123 -14.71 -0.02 -4.51
CA LEU A 123 -13.52 -0.14 -5.34
C LEU A 123 -13.70 -1.15 -6.46
N GLN A 124 -14.34 -2.29 -6.20
CA GLN A 124 -14.56 -3.33 -7.20
C GLN A 124 -15.59 -2.89 -8.25
N GLU A 125 -16.70 -2.30 -7.82
CA GLU A 125 -17.73 -1.77 -8.70
C GLU A 125 -17.15 -0.70 -9.65
N GLU A 126 -16.45 0.29 -9.08
CA GLU A 126 -15.87 1.38 -9.86
C GLU A 126 -14.71 0.93 -10.73
N MET A 127 -13.85 0.04 -10.23
CA MET A 127 -12.78 -0.57 -11.05
C MET A 127 -13.40 -1.34 -12.22
N HIS A 128 -14.46 -2.11 -11.99
CA HIS A 128 -15.12 -2.85 -13.07
C HIS A 128 -15.75 -1.91 -14.11
N ALA A 129 -16.49 -0.89 -13.66
CA ALA A 129 -17.15 0.08 -14.52
C ALA A 129 -16.12 0.89 -15.35
N LEU A 130 -15.07 1.41 -14.71
CA LEU A 130 -13.97 2.09 -15.41
C LEU A 130 -13.34 1.14 -16.43
N TRP A 131 -13.06 -0.11 -16.05
CA TRP A 131 -12.36 -1.03 -16.94
C TRP A 131 -13.19 -1.45 -18.16
N GLN A 132 -14.52 -1.53 -18.02
CA GLN A 132 -15.42 -1.70 -19.16
C GLN A 132 -15.26 -0.55 -20.17
N VAL A 133 -15.21 0.70 -19.68
CA VAL A 133 -14.97 1.88 -20.53
C VAL A 133 -13.60 1.81 -21.20
N LEU A 134 -12.53 1.49 -20.46
CA LEU A 134 -11.19 1.39 -21.00
C LEU A 134 -11.06 0.30 -22.09
N GLU A 135 -11.78 -0.82 -21.95
CA GLU A 135 -11.80 -1.92 -22.91
C GLU A 135 -12.73 -1.66 -24.12
N SER A 136 -13.70 -0.75 -24.03
CA SER A 136 -14.63 -0.43 -25.11
C SER A 136 -14.24 0.79 -25.95
N VAL A 137 -13.62 1.80 -25.32
CA VAL A 137 -13.25 3.05 -25.98
C VAL A 137 -11.98 2.86 -26.81
N ARG A 138 -11.95 3.51 -27.98
CA ARG A 138 -10.78 3.53 -28.86
C ARG A 138 -10.26 4.94 -29.04
N VAL A 139 -8.94 5.08 -29.08
CA VAL A 139 -8.23 6.33 -29.32
C VAL A 139 -7.11 6.12 -30.33
N TYR A 140 -6.69 7.20 -30.99
CA TYR A 140 -5.59 7.16 -31.95
C TYR A 140 -4.24 7.23 -31.22
N GLU A 141 -3.35 6.30 -31.55
CA GLU A 141 -1.94 6.33 -31.17
C GLU A 141 -1.11 6.46 -32.46
N GLY A 142 -0.71 7.69 -32.79
CA GLY A 142 -0.22 8.00 -34.14
C GLY A 142 -1.36 7.81 -35.15
N ASP A 143 -1.13 6.96 -36.16
CA ASP A 143 -2.11 6.66 -37.21
C ASP A 143 -2.99 5.43 -36.89
N ASP A 144 -2.68 4.70 -35.80
CA ASP A 144 -3.37 3.46 -35.43
C ASP A 144 -4.51 3.71 -34.45
N LEU A 145 -5.69 3.16 -34.74
CA LEU A 145 -6.81 3.14 -33.80
C LEU A 145 -6.67 1.96 -32.82
N ARG A 146 -6.44 2.24 -31.54
CA ARG A 146 -6.22 1.24 -30.49
C ARG A 146 -7.23 1.37 -29.36
N VAL A 147 -7.43 0.28 -28.62
CA VAL A 147 -8.29 0.28 -27.42
C VAL A 147 -7.59 1.08 -26.32
N LEU A 148 -8.31 1.95 -25.63
CA LEU A 148 -7.75 2.88 -24.64
C LEU A 148 -6.93 2.16 -23.56
N VAL A 149 -7.38 0.98 -23.11
CA VAL A 149 -6.67 0.13 -22.14
C VAL A 149 -5.24 -0.28 -22.56
N ASP A 150 -4.96 -0.37 -23.86
CA ASP A 150 -3.66 -0.81 -24.38
C ASP A 150 -2.74 0.36 -24.73
N THR A 151 -3.23 1.59 -24.61
CA THR A 151 -2.50 2.83 -24.93
C THR A 151 -1.68 3.33 -23.75
N PRO A 152 -0.66 4.19 -23.96
CA PRO A 152 0.14 4.77 -22.89
C PRO A 152 -0.64 5.68 -21.92
N HIS A 153 -1.85 6.11 -22.29
CA HIS A 153 -2.75 6.88 -21.41
C HIS A 153 -3.08 6.11 -20.13
N VAL A 154 -3.30 4.80 -20.22
CA VAL A 154 -3.55 3.94 -19.06
C VAL A 154 -2.21 3.56 -18.43
N SER A 155 -1.89 4.22 -17.32
CA SER A 155 -0.61 4.04 -16.65
C SER A 155 -0.40 2.60 -16.15
N PHE A 156 0.85 2.12 -16.19
CA PHE A 156 1.22 0.81 -15.66
C PHE A 156 0.75 0.54 -14.21
N PRO A 157 0.87 1.50 -13.26
CA PRO A 157 0.32 1.33 -11.90
C PRO A 157 -1.18 1.01 -11.87
N MET A 158 -1.98 1.56 -12.78
CA MET A 158 -3.42 1.30 -12.84
C MET A 158 -3.72 -0.17 -13.22
N HIS A 159 -2.93 -0.75 -14.13
CA HIS A 159 -3.00 -2.18 -14.44
C HIS A 159 -2.62 -3.07 -13.24
N VAL A 160 -1.57 -2.69 -12.50
CA VAL A 160 -1.18 -3.40 -11.28
C VAL A 160 -2.27 -3.29 -10.21
N LEU A 161 -2.89 -2.13 -10.05
CA LEU A 161 -4.00 -1.92 -9.14
C LEU A 161 -5.22 -2.77 -9.50
N ARG A 162 -5.59 -2.89 -10.79
CA ARG A 162 -6.65 -3.81 -11.24
C ARG A 162 -6.35 -5.24 -10.80
N ALA A 163 -5.11 -5.69 -11.00
CA ALA A 163 -4.69 -7.03 -10.60
C ALA A 163 -4.80 -7.22 -9.08
N GLN A 164 -4.39 -6.22 -8.29
CA GLN A 164 -4.53 -6.22 -6.83
C GLN A 164 -6.00 -6.25 -6.35
N VAL A 165 -6.90 -5.49 -6.99
CA VAL A 165 -8.35 -5.53 -6.70
C VAL A 165 -8.92 -6.92 -6.95
N LEU A 166 -8.51 -7.57 -8.04
CA LEU A 166 -8.92 -8.93 -8.35
C LEU A 166 -8.41 -9.96 -7.33
N LEU A 167 -7.29 -9.72 -6.63
CA LEU A 167 -6.82 -10.65 -5.60
C LEU A 167 -7.83 -10.88 -4.47
N GLN A 168 -8.73 -9.93 -4.23
CA GLN A 168 -9.76 -10.01 -3.19
C GLN A 168 -10.92 -10.94 -3.59
N ASN A 169 -11.28 -11.02 -4.87
CA ASN A 169 -12.44 -11.77 -5.36
C ASN A 169 -12.06 -13.00 -6.19
N ASP A 170 -11.12 -12.84 -7.11
CA ASP A 170 -10.61 -13.88 -8.00
C ASP A 170 -9.07 -13.89 -7.92
N ARG A 171 -8.59 -14.47 -6.82
CA ARG A 171 -7.16 -14.54 -6.51
C ARG A 171 -6.35 -15.14 -7.65
N ARG A 172 -6.86 -16.17 -8.32
CA ARG A 172 -6.19 -16.80 -9.46
C ARG A 172 -6.02 -15.81 -10.60
N ARG A 173 -7.08 -15.09 -10.97
CA ARG A 173 -7.00 -14.10 -12.05
C ARG A 173 -6.10 -12.93 -11.69
N GLY A 174 -6.15 -12.45 -10.44
CA GLY A 174 -5.26 -11.40 -9.94
C GLY A 174 -3.78 -11.78 -10.07
N ILE A 175 -3.41 -13.00 -9.64
CA ILE A 175 -2.04 -13.52 -9.76
C ILE A 175 -1.61 -13.64 -11.23
N GLN A 176 -2.47 -14.15 -12.10
CA GLN A 176 -2.18 -14.25 -13.54
C GLN A 176 -1.90 -12.88 -14.17
N LEU A 177 -2.66 -11.85 -13.78
CA LEU A 177 -2.44 -10.49 -14.26
C LEU A 177 -1.16 -9.88 -13.68
N LEU A 178 -0.89 -10.05 -12.38
CA LEU A 178 0.38 -9.61 -11.79
C LEU A 178 1.59 -10.25 -12.49
N TRP A 179 1.53 -11.56 -12.75
CA TRP A 179 2.55 -12.25 -13.51
C TRP A 179 2.70 -11.68 -14.92
N LYS A 180 1.59 -11.46 -15.65
CA LYS A 180 1.61 -10.84 -16.99
C LYS A 180 2.27 -9.46 -16.96
N HIS A 181 1.91 -8.61 -16.00
CA HIS A 181 2.46 -7.26 -15.88
C HIS A 181 3.93 -7.27 -15.44
N MET A 182 4.32 -8.21 -14.59
CA MET A 182 5.72 -8.46 -14.23
C MET A 182 6.56 -8.84 -15.45
N GLN A 183 6.10 -9.79 -16.27
CA GLN A 183 6.82 -10.21 -17.48
C GLN A 183 6.96 -9.06 -18.48
N ARG A 184 5.88 -8.29 -18.72
CA ARG A 184 5.95 -7.08 -19.56
C ARG A 184 6.99 -6.08 -19.05
N ALA A 185 7.04 -5.86 -17.73
CA ALA A 185 8.02 -4.95 -17.14
C ALA A 185 9.45 -5.49 -17.22
N LYS A 186 9.63 -6.82 -17.10
CA LYS A 186 10.91 -7.51 -17.28
C LYS A 186 11.42 -7.38 -18.71
N GLU A 187 10.57 -7.60 -19.71
CA GLU A 187 10.93 -7.45 -21.12
C GLU A 187 11.36 -6.01 -21.46
N ALA A 188 10.74 -5.02 -20.82
CA ALA A 188 11.07 -3.60 -20.99
C ALA A 188 12.18 -3.09 -20.06
N SER A 189 12.81 -3.95 -19.25
CA SER A 189 13.69 -3.53 -18.13
C SER A 189 15.05 -2.95 -18.53
N ALA A 190 15.28 -2.69 -19.82
CA ALA A 190 16.46 -1.96 -20.29
C ALA A 190 16.48 -0.52 -19.75
N ASP A 191 15.29 0.06 -19.50
CA ASP A 191 15.13 1.34 -18.82
C ASP A 191 15.04 1.15 -17.29
N SER A 192 15.71 2.02 -16.55
CA SER A 192 15.68 2.14 -15.09
C SER A 192 14.26 2.16 -14.51
N ILE A 193 13.31 2.85 -15.17
CA ILE A 193 11.92 2.94 -14.69
C ILE A 193 11.23 1.58 -14.80
N TRP A 194 11.41 0.89 -15.92
CA TRP A 194 10.84 -0.44 -16.15
C TRP A 194 11.49 -1.51 -15.27
N ARG A 195 12.80 -1.41 -15.01
CA ARG A 195 13.48 -2.24 -14.01
C ARG A 195 12.88 -2.04 -12.63
N ALA A 196 12.67 -0.80 -12.20
CA ALA A 196 12.03 -0.51 -10.91
C ALA A 196 10.59 -1.06 -10.83
N ARG A 197 9.81 -0.95 -11.92
CA ARG A 197 8.47 -1.55 -12.02
C ARG A 197 8.52 -3.08 -11.92
N TYR A 198 9.44 -3.72 -12.63
CA TYR A 198 9.64 -5.17 -12.57
C TYR A 198 9.96 -5.62 -11.14
N VAL A 199 10.95 -4.99 -10.49
CA VAL A 199 11.31 -5.29 -9.09
C VAL A 199 10.10 -5.19 -8.17
N ARG A 200 9.34 -4.07 -8.23
CA ARG A 200 8.18 -3.85 -7.36
C ARG A 200 7.09 -4.91 -7.54
N VAL A 201 6.75 -5.25 -8.79
CA VAL A 201 5.71 -6.26 -9.05
C VAL A 201 6.19 -7.67 -8.70
N ALA A 202 7.47 -7.97 -8.95
CA ALA A 202 8.07 -9.25 -8.58
C ALA A 202 8.09 -9.43 -7.05
N LEU A 203 8.49 -8.41 -6.29
CA LEU A 203 8.45 -8.45 -4.82
C LEU A 203 7.02 -8.62 -4.29
N LEU A 204 6.05 -7.87 -4.83
CA LEU A 204 4.64 -8.02 -4.48
C LEU A 204 4.16 -9.45 -4.74
N LEU A 205 4.48 -10.01 -5.91
CA LEU A 205 4.09 -11.36 -6.27
C LEU A 205 4.77 -12.41 -5.39
N SER A 206 6.06 -12.25 -5.09
CA SER A 206 6.77 -13.16 -4.20
C SER A 206 6.16 -13.16 -2.79
N SER A 207 5.88 -11.99 -2.21
CA SER A 207 5.22 -11.91 -0.90
C SER A 207 3.84 -12.59 -0.90
N LEU A 208 3.05 -12.41 -1.97
CA LEU A 208 1.76 -13.11 -2.11
C LEU A 208 1.92 -14.63 -2.23
N LEU A 209 2.96 -15.10 -2.91
CA LEU A 209 3.25 -16.53 -3.02
C LEU A 209 3.69 -17.13 -1.68
N VAL A 210 4.44 -16.38 -0.86
CA VAL A 210 4.76 -16.78 0.52
C VAL A 210 3.48 -16.88 1.36
N GLU A 211 2.59 -15.89 1.31
CA GLU A 211 1.30 -15.94 2.02
C GLU A 211 0.41 -17.11 1.58
N MET A 212 0.61 -17.61 0.36
CA MET A 212 -0.11 -18.76 -0.21
C MET A 212 0.60 -20.10 0.01
N ASP A 213 1.70 -20.13 0.76
CA ASP A 213 2.55 -21.33 0.97
C ASP A 213 3.11 -21.91 -0.34
N ALA A 214 3.18 -21.11 -1.40
CA ALA A 214 3.78 -21.46 -2.68
C ALA A 214 5.29 -21.19 -2.66
N LEU A 215 5.98 -21.67 -1.61
CA LEU A 215 7.38 -21.36 -1.32
C LEU A 215 8.33 -21.60 -2.51
N PRO A 216 8.26 -22.72 -3.26
CA PRO A 216 9.17 -22.93 -4.40
C PRO A 216 9.06 -21.85 -5.48
N ALA A 217 7.85 -21.33 -5.73
CA ALA A 217 7.63 -20.27 -6.71
C ALA A 217 8.12 -18.92 -6.18
N ALA A 218 7.90 -18.63 -4.90
CA ALA A 218 8.41 -17.42 -4.24
C ALA A 218 9.95 -17.40 -4.24
N THR A 219 10.59 -18.53 -3.90
CA THR A 219 12.05 -18.68 -3.92
C THR A 219 12.59 -18.50 -5.34
N SER A 220 11.97 -19.12 -6.34
CA SER A 220 12.41 -18.95 -7.74
C SER A 220 12.40 -17.49 -8.20
N LEU A 221 11.40 -16.71 -7.81
CA LEU A 221 11.34 -15.28 -8.14
C LEU A 221 12.35 -14.46 -7.33
N ALA A 222 12.51 -14.76 -6.04
CA ALA A 222 13.51 -14.12 -5.19
C ALA A 222 14.94 -14.36 -5.71
N ASP A 223 15.25 -15.60 -6.13
CA ASP A 223 16.53 -15.98 -6.70
C ASP A 223 16.80 -15.26 -8.03
N GLU A 224 15.77 -15.12 -8.88
CA GLU A 224 15.88 -14.35 -10.11
C GLU A 224 16.25 -12.89 -9.80
N LEU A 225 15.55 -12.24 -8.87
CA LEU A 225 15.86 -10.88 -8.43
C LEU A 225 17.27 -10.79 -7.82
N ALA A 226 17.66 -11.76 -7.00
CA ALA A 226 18.97 -11.81 -6.35
C ALA A 226 20.12 -12.00 -7.35
N SER A 227 19.87 -12.72 -8.45
CA SER A 227 20.84 -12.89 -9.54
C SER A 227 21.03 -11.61 -10.36
N GLY A 228 19.98 -10.79 -10.47
CA GLY A 228 19.99 -9.51 -11.18
C GLY A 228 20.36 -8.30 -10.33
N LEU A 229 20.90 -8.51 -9.12
CA LEU A 229 21.41 -7.44 -8.24
C LEU A 229 22.70 -6.85 -8.81
N GLY A 230 22.74 -5.53 -8.97
CA GLY A 230 23.95 -4.77 -9.22
C GLY A 230 24.80 -4.59 -7.94
N SER A 231 26.01 -4.07 -8.11
CA SER A 231 26.94 -3.84 -6.99
C SER A 231 26.51 -2.74 -6.03
N ALA A 232 25.55 -1.89 -6.41
CA ALA A 232 25.04 -0.78 -5.61
C ALA A 232 23.63 -1.04 -5.01
N ASP A 233 23.04 -2.22 -5.23
CA ASP A 233 21.65 -2.50 -4.87
C ASP A 233 21.49 -2.96 -3.40
N ALA A 234 22.08 -2.20 -2.46
CA ALA A 234 22.08 -2.56 -1.04
C ALA A 234 20.66 -2.62 -0.45
N GLU A 235 19.80 -1.66 -0.79
CA GLU A 235 18.40 -1.62 -0.33
C GLU A 235 17.60 -2.84 -0.81
N LEU A 236 17.74 -3.21 -2.08
CA LEU A 236 17.04 -4.39 -2.63
C LEU A 236 17.57 -5.68 -1.98
N ALA A 237 18.86 -5.76 -1.68
CA ALA A 237 19.42 -6.88 -0.94
C ALA A 237 18.82 -6.98 0.48
N LEU A 238 18.57 -5.87 1.18
CA LEU A 238 17.86 -5.87 2.47
C LEU A 238 16.40 -6.34 2.34
N VAL A 239 15.68 -5.87 1.31
CA VAL A 239 14.31 -6.33 1.05
C VAL A 239 14.27 -7.83 0.76
N LEU A 240 15.20 -8.34 -0.05
CA LEU A 240 15.31 -9.77 -0.33
C LEU A 240 15.71 -10.56 0.92
N CYS A 241 16.56 -10.01 1.78
CA CYS A 241 16.87 -10.61 3.08
C CYS A 241 15.59 -10.85 3.89
N ARG A 242 14.69 -9.85 4.01
CA ARG A 242 13.39 -10.03 4.68
C ARG A 242 12.52 -11.10 4.05
N LEU A 243 12.46 -11.12 2.72
CA LEU A 243 11.66 -12.10 1.98
C LEU A 243 12.18 -13.53 2.23
N TYR A 244 13.50 -13.75 2.20
CA TYR A 244 14.09 -15.05 2.54
C TYR A 244 13.86 -15.45 4.00
N LEU A 245 13.89 -14.49 4.94
CA LEU A 245 13.51 -14.75 6.34
C LEU A 245 12.06 -15.22 6.46
N GLN A 246 11.13 -14.59 5.72
CA GLN A 246 9.72 -15.03 5.69
C GLN A 246 9.56 -16.44 5.11
N MET A 247 10.42 -16.83 4.17
CA MET A 247 10.47 -18.18 3.61
C MET A 247 11.25 -19.18 4.48
N SER A 248 11.79 -18.75 5.63
CA SER A 248 12.68 -19.54 6.49
C SER A 248 13.98 -20.02 5.81
N ASP A 249 14.42 -19.37 4.72
CA ASP A 249 15.71 -19.63 4.07
C ASP A 249 16.80 -18.74 4.68
N MET A 250 17.30 -19.17 5.83
CA MET A 250 18.30 -18.43 6.61
C MET A 250 19.64 -18.29 5.87
N ALA A 251 19.98 -19.24 4.99
CA ALA A 251 21.22 -19.21 4.23
C ALA A 251 21.17 -18.10 3.16
N SER A 252 20.08 -18.00 2.42
CA SER A 252 19.89 -16.93 1.43
C SER A 252 19.69 -15.57 2.09
N ALA A 253 18.96 -15.50 3.21
CA ALA A 253 18.84 -14.28 4.00
C ALA A 253 20.21 -13.73 4.44
N SER A 254 21.06 -14.59 5.02
CA SER A 254 22.42 -14.22 5.47
C SER A 254 23.32 -13.76 4.31
N ARG A 255 23.16 -14.40 3.15
CA ARG A 255 23.87 -14.04 1.92
C ARG A 255 23.49 -12.65 1.43
N MET A 256 22.19 -12.33 1.40
CA MET A 256 21.69 -11.02 0.98
C MET A 256 22.10 -9.93 1.97
N LEU A 257 22.04 -10.21 3.27
CA LEU A 257 22.52 -9.29 4.30
C LEU A 257 24.02 -8.99 4.15
N SER A 258 24.83 -10.01 3.88
CA SER A 258 26.26 -9.82 3.59
C SER A 258 26.50 -8.97 2.34
N ARG A 259 25.70 -9.18 1.28
CA ARG A 259 25.77 -8.35 0.07
C ARG A 259 25.40 -6.89 0.36
N ALA A 260 24.34 -6.64 1.12
CA ALA A 260 23.94 -5.28 1.50
C ALA A 260 25.08 -4.54 2.23
N LYS A 261 25.75 -5.21 3.17
CA LYS A 261 26.94 -4.67 3.86
C LYS A 261 28.08 -4.33 2.92
N SER A 262 28.38 -5.21 1.96
CA SER A 262 29.46 -4.97 1.00
C SER A 262 29.14 -3.85 0.01
N ALA A 263 27.86 -3.62 -0.27
CA ALA A 263 27.38 -2.59 -1.20
C ALA A 263 27.07 -1.24 -0.52
N ALA A 264 27.09 -1.18 0.81
CA ALA A 264 26.74 0.01 1.56
C ALA A 264 27.79 1.12 1.42
N ASP A 265 27.33 2.33 1.10
CA ASP A 265 28.17 3.53 1.14
C ASP A 265 28.43 3.90 2.62
N PRO A 266 29.70 3.97 3.08
CA PRO A 266 30.08 4.39 4.43
C PRO A 266 29.44 5.71 4.90
N ALA A 267 29.09 6.61 3.98
CA ALA A 267 28.46 7.89 4.30
C ALA A 267 26.94 7.79 4.55
N ASP A 268 26.29 6.70 4.15
CA ASP A 268 24.85 6.53 4.26
C ASP A 268 24.47 5.96 5.65
N ALA A 269 24.31 6.85 6.62
CA ALA A 269 23.94 6.47 7.99
C ALA A 269 22.59 5.73 8.05
N ALA A 270 21.63 6.07 7.20
CA ALA A 270 20.31 5.44 7.20
C ALA A 270 20.38 3.98 6.75
N LEU A 271 21.16 3.70 5.69
CA LEU A 271 21.41 2.33 5.23
C LEU A 271 22.16 1.51 6.29
N HIS A 272 23.12 2.10 7.00
CA HIS A 272 23.80 1.42 8.11
C HIS A 272 22.84 1.05 9.24
N THR A 273 21.96 1.97 9.65
CA THR A 273 20.91 1.67 10.64
C THR A 273 20.00 0.54 10.14
N ALA A 274 19.59 0.60 8.86
CA ALA A 274 18.78 -0.46 8.27
C ALA A 274 19.50 -1.82 8.28
N ILE A 275 20.79 -1.88 7.96
CA ILE A 275 21.60 -3.11 8.03
C ILE A 275 21.62 -3.66 9.46
N LEU A 276 21.89 -2.82 10.46
CA LEU A 276 21.92 -3.23 11.86
C LEU A 276 20.58 -3.80 12.32
N ASN A 277 19.48 -3.19 11.86
CA ASN A 277 18.13 -3.67 12.15
C ASN A 277 17.89 -5.07 11.55
N HIS A 278 18.36 -5.31 10.31
CA HIS A 278 18.24 -6.62 9.67
C HIS A 278 19.15 -7.68 10.30
N GLU A 279 20.37 -7.33 10.73
CA GLU A 279 21.24 -8.22 11.49
C GLU A 279 20.57 -8.68 12.78
N THR A 280 20.04 -7.72 13.52
CA THR A 280 19.37 -7.97 14.80
C THR A 280 18.14 -8.83 14.61
N MET A 281 17.27 -8.48 13.65
CA MET A 281 16.10 -9.26 13.30
C MET A 281 16.45 -10.69 12.85
N THR A 282 17.52 -10.86 12.05
CA THR A 282 17.99 -12.18 11.64
C THR A 282 18.37 -13.03 12.85
N ARG A 283 19.07 -12.43 13.84
CA ARG A 283 19.46 -13.12 15.08
C ARG A 283 18.25 -13.59 15.88
N PHE A 284 17.28 -12.71 16.11
CA PHE A 284 16.02 -13.06 16.80
C PHE A 284 15.30 -14.22 16.11
N ILE A 285 15.24 -14.22 14.77
CA ILE A 285 14.56 -15.27 14.01
C ILE A 285 15.37 -16.59 13.98
N SER A 286 16.70 -16.52 13.88
CA SER A 286 17.55 -17.71 13.82
C SER A 286 17.70 -18.41 15.16
N GLU A 287 17.55 -17.68 16.27
CA GLU A 287 17.83 -18.14 17.63
C GLU A 287 16.62 -17.89 18.55
N PRO A 288 15.46 -18.53 18.30
CA PRO A 288 14.19 -18.24 18.99
C PRO A 288 14.13 -18.68 20.47
N HIS A 289 15.26 -19.16 21.02
CA HIS A 289 15.42 -19.65 22.40
C HIS A 289 16.68 -19.12 23.07
N ALA A 290 17.38 -18.17 22.45
CA ALA A 290 18.55 -17.56 23.05
C ALA A 290 18.12 -16.41 23.96
N ASP A 291 18.78 -16.27 25.11
CA ASP A 291 18.61 -15.10 25.97
C ASP A 291 19.20 -13.87 25.28
N HIS A 292 18.34 -13.10 24.60
CA HIS A 292 18.69 -11.85 23.94
C HIS A 292 18.78 -10.67 24.93
N GLU A 293 18.90 -10.93 26.25
CA GLU A 293 18.87 -9.99 27.41
C GLU A 293 19.80 -8.74 27.29
N LYS A 294 20.62 -8.65 26.24
CA LYS A 294 21.55 -7.54 25.98
C LYS A 294 21.14 -6.60 24.85
N PHE A 295 20.08 -6.88 24.09
CA PHE A 295 19.60 -5.95 23.06
C PHE A 295 18.54 -5.00 23.64
N VAL A 296 19.03 -4.08 24.47
CA VAL A 296 18.22 -2.97 24.96
C VAL A 296 17.88 -2.06 23.78
N VAL A 297 16.59 -1.80 23.61
CA VAL A 297 15.96 -0.88 22.65
C VAL A 297 16.62 0.52 22.61
N ASP A 298 17.41 0.87 23.63
CA ASP A 298 18.04 2.18 23.80
C ASP A 298 19.07 2.55 22.71
N ASP A 299 19.63 1.58 21.98
CA ASP A 299 20.58 1.84 20.88
C ASP A 299 19.92 2.03 19.50
N LEU A 300 18.61 1.75 19.38
CA LEU A 300 17.87 1.92 18.12
C LEU A 300 17.38 3.36 17.97
N LYS A 301 18.24 4.22 17.42
CA LYS A 301 17.91 5.62 17.12
C LYS A 301 16.78 5.79 16.11
N ASP A 302 16.61 4.82 15.20
CA ASP A 302 15.56 4.79 14.20
C ASP A 302 14.61 3.61 14.41
N VAL A 303 13.32 3.90 14.25
CA VAL A 303 12.23 2.97 14.51
C VAL A 303 12.05 2.03 13.33
N ASP A 304 12.45 0.77 13.49
CA ASP A 304 12.08 -0.30 12.56
C ASP A 304 10.88 -1.09 13.09
N GLN A 305 9.75 -0.94 12.39
CA GLN A 305 8.49 -1.59 12.72
C GLN A 305 8.60 -3.12 12.77
N ALA A 306 9.36 -3.72 11.83
CA ALA A 306 9.45 -5.18 11.75
C ALA A 306 10.34 -5.74 12.84
N LEU A 307 11.48 -5.10 13.12
CA LEU A 307 12.35 -5.46 14.23
C LEU A 307 11.59 -5.33 15.56
N THR A 308 10.88 -4.22 15.78
CA THR A 308 10.10 -4.01 17.01
C THR A 308 9.04 -5.10 17.18
N ASN A 309 8.35 -5.45 16.09
CA ASN A 309 7.40 -6.56 16.10
C ASN A 309 8.07 -7.90 16.38
N THR A 310 9.22 -8.19 15.77
CA THR A 310 10.00 -9.42 16.00
C THR A 310 10.46 -9.52 17.45
N MET A 311 10.96 -8.43 18.05
CA MET A 311 11.35 -8.38 19.46
C MET A 311 10.17 -8.63 20.39
N ALA A 312 9.02 -8.01 20.11
CA ALA A 312 7.80 -8.23 20.90
C ALA A 312 7.34 -9.70 20.81
N LEU A 313 7.39 -10.31 19.61
CA LEU A 313 7.04 -11.72 19.43
C LEU A 313 8.03 -12.65 20.12
N ASP A 314 9.34 -12.37 20.05
CA ASP A 314 10.37 -13.13 20.74
C ASP A 314 10.16 -13.13 22.26
N ALA A 315 9.98 -11.95 22.87
CA ALA A 315 9.66 -11.83 24.29
C ALA A 315 8.38 -12.61 24.66
N PHE A 316 7.36 -12.56 23.79
CA PHE A 316 6.13 -13.33 23.99
C PHE A 316 6.39 -14.85 23.97
N PHE A 317 7.16 -15.37 23.01
CA PHE A 317 7.49 -16.80 22.92
C PHE A 317 8.34 -17.31 24.08
N HIS A 318 9.10 -16.43 24.74
CA HIS A 318 9.82 -16.73 26.00
C HIS A 318 8.91 -16.63 27.25
N GLY A 319 7.64 -16.28 27.09
CA GLY A 319 6.70 -16.13 28.21
C GLY A 319 6.75 -14.77 28.90
N HIS A 320 7.55 -13.82 28.40
CA HIS A 320 7.66 -12.46 28.92
C HIS A 320 6.55 -11.55 28.36
N VAL A 321 5.29 -11.90 28.65
CA VAL A 321 4.11 -11.19 28.11
C VAL A 321 4.12 -9.69 28.44
N LEU A 322 4.54 -9.30 29.66
CA LEU A 322 4.60 -7.91 30.07
C LEU A 322 5.65 -7.11 29.29
N GLU A 323 6.80 -7.70 29.01
CA GLU A 323 7.86 -7.09 28.20
C GLU A 323 7.40 -6.89 26.76
N SER A 324 6.76 -7.90 26.18
CA SER A 324 6.15 -7.83 24.85
C SER A 324 5.14 -6.68 24.73
N ILE A 325 4.27 -6.51 25.74
CA ILE A 325 3.33 -5.38 25.82
C ILE A 325 4.10 -4.06 25.90
N GLN A 326 5.10 -3.95 26.78
CA GLN A 326 5.87 -2.71 26.97
C GLN A 326 6.59 -2.26 25.70
N ILE A 327 7.15 -3.19 24.92
CA ILE A 327 7.81 -2.90 23.64
C ILE A 327 6.82 -2.24 22.67
N LEU A 328 5.63 -2.82 22.50
CA LEU A 328 4.61 -2.31 21.59
C LEU A 328 3.93 -1.03 22.09
N GLU A 329 3.69 -0.89 23.40
CA GLU A 329 3.15 0.33 24.01
C GLU A 329 4.10 1.52 23.85
N ARG A 330 5.42 1.29 24.04
CA ARG A 330 6.43 2.33 23.81
C ARG A 330 6.36 2.84 22.37
N LEU A 331 6.33 1.92 21.40
CA LEU A 331 6.22 2.28 20.00
C LEU A 331 4.91 3.04 19.69
N MET A 332 3.79 2.61 20.28
CA MET A 332 2.49 3.28 20.14
C MET A 332 2.55 4.73 20.65
N HIS A 333 3.22 4.99 21.77
CA HIS A 333 3.30 6.31 22.36
C HIS A 333 4.34 7.23 21.71
N GLU A 334 5.51 6.71 21.37
CA GLU A 334 6.61 7.49 20.78
C GLU A 334 6.40 7.75 19.29
N HIS A 335 5.82 6.78 18.57
CA HIS A 335 5.62 6.84 17.12
C HIS A 335 4.19 6.44 16.72
N PRO A 336 3.19 7.27 17.08
CA PRO A 336 1.76 6.98 16.87
C PRO A 336 1.44 6.60 15.42
N THR A 337 1.85 7.42 14.45
CA THR A 337 1.57 7.20 13.02
C THR A 337 2.16 5.90 12.49
N THR A 338 3.40 5.59 12.89
CA THR A 338 4.11 4.35 12.55
C THR A 338 3.35 3.14 13.11
N PHE A 339 2.92 3.22 14.36
CA PHE A 339 2.16 2.14 15.01
C PHE A 339 0.80 1.94 14.34
N THR A 340 0.08 3.04 14.07
CA THR A 340 -1.27 3.04 13.52
C THR A 340 -1.34 2.76 12.03
N THR A 341 -0.24 2.52 11.32
CA THR A 341 -0.24 2.18 9.87
C THR A 341 0.31 0.79 9.59
N THR A 342 0.86 0.11 10.59
CA THR A 342 1.52 -1.19 10.42
C THR A 342 0.58 -2.35 10.74
N ARG A 343 0.26 -3.18 9.75
CA ARG A 343 -0.73 -4.27 9.85
C ARG A 343 -0.55 -5.27 11.01
N ALA A 344 0.66 -5.44 11.53
CA ALA A 344 0.95 -6.43 12.57
C ALA A 344 0.85 -5.88 14.01
N LEU A 345 1.17 -4.59 14.22
CA LEU A 345 1.47 -4.08 15.57
C LEU A 345 0.23 -4.00 16.47
N ALA A 346 -0.83 -3.32 16.03
CA ALA A 346 -2.04 -3.15 16.82
C ALA A 346 -2.78 -4.47 17.15
N PRO A 347 -2.98 -5.43 16.21
CA PRO A 347 -3.56 -6.73 16.52
C PRO A 347 -2.71 -7.52 17.51
N ASN A 348 -1.37 -7.47 17.39
CA ASN A 348 -0.48 -8.13 18.34
C ASN A 348 -0.62 -7.53 19.73
N LEU A 349 -0.63 -6.20 19.87
CA LEU A 349 -0.85 -5.52 21.15
C LEU A 349 -2.22 -5.84 21.75
N LEU A 350 -3.29 -5.81 20.97
CA LEU A 350 -4.64 -6.16 21.41
C LEU A 350 -4.74 -7.63 21.86
N THR A 351 -4.02 -8.52 21.17
CA THR A 351 -3.93 -9.95 21.55
C THR A 351 -3.17 -10.11 22.86
N LEU A 352 -2.02 -9.45 23.03
CA LEU A 352 -1.23 -9.47 24.26
C LEU A 352 -2.02 -8.94 25.47
N HIS A 353 -2.74 -7.83 25.33
CA HIS A 353 -3.64 -7.31 26.36
C HIS A 353 -4.79 -8.27 26.70
N SER A 354 -5.21 -9.12 25.75
CA SER A 354 -6.19 -10.18 26.02
C SER A 354 -5.66 -11.29 26.91
N MET A 355 -4.34 -11.55 26.82
CA MET A 355 -3.65 -12.61 27.55
C MET A 355 -3.08 -12.10 28.88
N GLY A 356 -2.90 -10.79 29.03
CA GLY A 356 -2.46 -10.15 30.26
C GLY A 356 -3.44 -10.34 31.43
N ALA A 357 -2.92 -10.35 32.65
CA ALA A 357 -3.67 -10.74 33.85
C ALA A 357 -4.67 -9.67 34.35
N ASN A 358 -4.59 -8.41 33.90
CA ASN A 358 -5.35 -7.30 34.49
C ASN A 358 -6.21 -6.56 33.45
N HIS A 359 -7.52 -6.48 33.70
CA HIS A 359 -8.51 -5.66 32.98
C HIS A 359 -8.42 -5.69 31.45
N PRO A 360 -8.45 -6.88 30.81
CA PRO A 360 -8.24 -7.03 29.36
C PRO A 360 -9.22 -6.22 28.51
N GLN A 361 -10.43 -5.98 29.01
CA GLN A 361 -11.43 -5.16 28.31
C GLN A 361 -11.10 -3.65 28.37
N GLU A 362 -10.59 -3.15 29.50
CA GLU A 362 -10.26 -1.74 29.66
C GLU A 362 -9.04 -1.37 28.80
N GLU A 363 -8.02 -2.22 28.79
CA GLU A 363 -6.83 -2.01 27.96
C GLU A 363 -7.14 -2.06 26.47
N LYS A 364 -7.98 -3.01 26.03
CA LYS A 364 -8.48 -3.02 24.64
C LYS A 364 -9.20 -1.74 24.27
N GLN A 365 -10.07 -1.24 25.15
CA GLN A 365 -10.79 0.00 24.91
C GLN A 365 -9.84 1.20 24.82
N ARG A 366 -8.80 1.26 25.66
CA ARG A 366 -7.77 2.30 25.61
C ARG A 366 -7.02 2.28 24.28
N VAL A 367 -6.55 1.12 23.84
CA VAL A 367 -5.82 0.97 22.59
C VAL A 367 -6.70 1.30 21.39
N ILE A 368 -7.95 0.78 21.33
CA ILE A 368 -8.88 1.11 20.23
C ILE A 368 -9.18 2.61 20.19
N ARG A 369 -9.39 3.26 21.34
CA ARG A 369 -9.61 4.70 21.40
C ARG A 369 -8.41 5.47 20.83
N PHE A 370 -7.19 5.06 21.19
CA PHE A 370 -5.97 5.66 20.65
C PHE A 370 -5.89 5.50 19.13
N LEU A 371 -6.13 4.29 18.62
CA LEU A 371 -6.07 4.00 17.18
C LEU A 371 -7.06 4.87 16.40
N VAL A 372 -8.30 4.95 16.89
CA VAL A 372 -9.34 5.80 16.29
C VAL A 372 -8.97 7.29 16.26
N GLN A 373 -8.20 7.76 17.24
CA GLN A 373 -7.76 9.16 17.33
C GLN A 373 -6.53 9.47 16.47
N SER A 374 -5.71 8.46 16.18
CA SER A 374 -4.37 8.64 15.58
C SER A 374 -4.22 8.08 14.16
N ALA A 375 -5.05 7.12 13.73
CA ALA A 375 -4.91 6.40 12.46
C ALA A 375 -5.47 7.10 11.22
N GLY A 376 -5.94 8.35 11.35
CA GLY A 376 -6.61 9.05 10.25
C GLY A 376 -7.86 8.30 9.77
N ASP A 377 -8.03 8.18 8.45
CA ASP A 377 -9.14 7.45 7.82
C ASP A 377 -8.92 5.94 7.61
N ASP A 378 -7.72 5.41 7.86
CA ASP A 378 -7.36 4.03 7.58
C ASP A 378 -7.91 3.07 8.68
N PRO A 379 -8.85 2.17 8.34
CA PRO A 379 -9.45 1.25 9.30
C PRO A 379 -8.68 -0.07 9.44
N TRP A 380 -7.42 -0.21 9.03
CA TRP A 380 -6.79 -1.54 8.99
C TRP A 380 -6.78 -2.27 10.36
N PHE A 381 -6.74 -1.56 11.48
CA PHE A 381 -6.78 -2.15 12.83
C PHE A 381 -8.16 -2.74 13.18
N VAL A 382 -9.15 -2.52 12.31
CA VAL A 382 -10.52 -3.00 12.37
C VAL A 382 -10.61 -4.31 11.58
N ASP A 383 -9.74 -5.27 11.86
CA ASP A 383 -9.95 -6.63 11.36
C ASP A 383 -11.08 -7.27 12.18
N GLN A 384 -12.05 -7.88 11.49
CA GLN A 384 -13.36 -8.32 12.02
C GLN A 384 -13.30 -9.40 13.11
N ARG A 385 -12.09 -9.78 13.56
CA ARG A 385 -11.84 -10.76 14.62
C ARG A 385 -11.88 -10.18 16.03
N ALA A 386 -12.09 -8.87 16.17
CA ALA A 386 -12.32 -8.21 17.46
C ALA A 386 -13.81 -8.11 17.85
N GLY A 387 -14.68 -8.87 17.15
CA GLY A 387 -16.09 -9.07 17.50
C GLY A 387 -16.29 -10.25 18.44
#